data_AF-A0A960U9I1-F1
#
_entry.id   AF-A0A960U9I1-F1
#
_cell.length_a   1.000
_cell.length_b   1.000
_cell.length_c   1.000
_cell.angle_alpha   90.00
_cell.angle_beta   90.00
_cell.angle_gamma   90.00
#
_symmetry.space_group_name_H-M   'P 1'
#
loop_
_entity.id
_entity.type
_entity.pdbx_description
1 polymer ?
#
loop_
_entity_poly.entity_id
_entity_poly.type
_entity_poly.pdbx_seq_one_letter_code
_entity_poly.pdbx_strand_id
1 'polypeptide(L)'
;MSIHFFFLQKNHFETFFLGDFDYVSLSETLQSSLKGYFFRNHYLGNIDKANFLAHHFSPAMLVLAPFLYLSEFRLGFGYGLLFFHLFSFVLFRKILDFFPLNPGEKALWLFFFLLNLYVYRLFTSYHYESLFLFSALGLILSHLKNNNFLFSFFFLFSLLLKEDISLYLALFSLYLLFEKKKYTALLVLSISFFYFFFVPAFFQKRLDPSASVNWLSSWSKWGKTYPEILLHFISQPGIILNSFLNHKKTILELSLGAGFLFWFYIPSLPLFIGIMLIHFLSDRYWY
;
A
#
# COMPACT_ATOMS: atom_id res chain seq x y z
N MET A 1 1.79 12.11 28.56
CA MET A 1 2.42 12.39 27.25
C MET A 1 3.59 13.32 27.51
N SER A 2 4.84 12.86 27.33
CA SER A 2 6.03 13.58 27.80
C SER A 2 6.36 14.78 26.90
N ILE A 3 6.91 15.85 27.48
CA ILE A 3 7.38 17.07 26.77
C ILE A 3 8.35 16.71 25.63
N HIS A 4 9.10 15.64 25.78
CA HIS A 4 9.99 15.09 24.75
C HIS A 4 9.24 14.61 23.49
N PHE A 5 8.06 14.01 23.66
CA PHE A 5 7.20 13.55 22.56
C PHE A 5 6.65 14.72 21.75
N PHE A 6 6.30 15.83 22.43
CA PHE A 6 5.84 17.05 21.78
C PHE A 6 6.96 17.75 21.00
N PHE A 7 8.19 17.81 21.54
CA PHE A 7 9.33 18.39 20.83
C PHE A 7 9.81 17.54 19.65
N LEU A 8 9.74 16.21 19.75
CA LEU A 8 10.03 15.31 18.62
C LEU A 8 8.98 15.47 17.51
N GLN A 9 7.69 15.52 17.84
CA GLN A 9 6.64 15.82 16.86
C GLN A 9 6.84 17.19 16.22
N LYS A 10 7.14 18.23 17.00
CA LYS A 10 7.31 19.59 16.49
C LYS A 10 8.53 19.72 15.55
N ASN A 11 9.68 19.16 15.93
CA ASN A 11 10.86 19.14 15.05
C ASN A 11 10.67 18.22 13.83
N HIS A 12 9.87 17.15 13.92
CA HIS A 12 9.52 16.31 12.76
C HIS A 12 8.54 17.01 11.80
N PHE A 13 7.59 17.79 12.32
CA PHE A 13 6.66 18.59 11.50
C PHE A 13 7.36 19.67 10.66
N GLU A 14 8.54 20.12 11.08
CA GLU A 14 9.31 21.18 10.44
C GLU A 14 10.40 20.67 9.47
N THR A 15 10.52 19.35 9.26
CA THR A 15 11.51 18.76 8.33
C THR A 15 10.84 17.92 7.24
N PHE A 16 11.46 17.88 6.05
CA PHE A 16 11.01 17.09 4.89
C PHE A 16 11.04 15.56 5.14
N PHE A 17 11.52 15.13 6.31
CA PHE A 17 11.65 13.75 6.77
C PHE A 17 10.48 13.35 7.68
N LEU A 18 9.26 13.37 7.14
CA LEU A 18 8.07 12.83 7.81
C LEU A 18 8.15 11.30 8.04
N GLY A 19 9.17 10.61 7.50
CA GLY A 19 9.31 9.14 7.54
C GLY A 19 10.05 8.55 8.74
N ASP A 20 10.70 9.35 9.59
CA ASP A 20 11.58 8.81 10.64
C ASP A 20 10.81 8.05 11.74
N PHE A 21 9.60 8.50 12.10
CA PHE A 21 8.81 7.84 13.15
C PHE A 21 8.28 6.47 12.71
N ASP A 22 7.68 6.40 11.51
CA ASP A 22 7.15 5.15 10.95
C ASP A 22 8.28 4.15 10.68
N TYR A 23 9.42 4.63 10.17
CA TYR A 23 10.62 3.82 9.95
C TYR A 23 11.12 3.15 11.23
N VAL A 24 11.19 3.89 12.34
CA VAL A 24 11.65 3.35 13.63
C VAL A 24 10.68 2.31 14.16
N SER A 25 9.38 2.59 14.07
CA SER A 25 8.31 1.68 14.47
C SER A 25 8.34 0.37 13.68
N LEU A 26 8.52 0.45 12.35
CA LEU A 26 8.62 -0.71 11.46
C LEU A 26 9.90 -1.52 11.71
N SER A 27 11.03 -0.85 11.85
CA SER A 27 12.31 -1.49 12.16
C SER A 27 12.24 -2.25 13.49
N GLU A 28 11.65 -1.65 14.54
CA GLU A 28 11.45 -2.32 15.83
C GLU A 28 10.55 -3.55 15.69
N THR A 29 9.42 -3.44 14.96
CA THR A 29 8.49 -4.54 14.74
C THR A 29 9.19 -5.78 14.17
N LEU A 30 10.07 -5.56 13.20
CA LEU A 30 10.86 -6.64 12.58
C LEU A 30 11.94 -7.17 13.52
N GLN A 31 12.65 -6.30 14.26
CA GLN A 31 13.64 -6.73 15.25
C GLN A 31 13.01 -7.57 16.37
N SER A 32 11.86 -7.15 16.89
CA SER A 32 11.08 -7.91 17.88
C SER A 32 10.72 -9.29 17.34
N SER A 33 10.29 -9.36 16.07
CA SER A 33 9.94 -10.62 15.42
C SER A 33 11.14 -11.56 15.29
N LEU A 34 12.33 -11.05 14.94
CA LEU A 34 13.58 -11.84 14.92
C LEU A 34 13.96 -12.39 16.30
N LYS A 35 13.60 -11.68 17.37
CA LYS A 35 13.82 -12.10 18.77
C LYS A 35 12.73 -13.06 19.29
N GLY A 36 11.77 -13.45 18.46
CA GLY A 36 10.65 -14.33 18.82
C GLY A 36 9.40 -13.61 19.36
N TYR A 37 9.44 -12.28 19.48
CA TYR A 37 8.28 -11.45 19.87
C TYR A 37 7.53 -10.99 18.62
N PHE A 38 6.78 -11.90 18.02
CA PHE A 38 6.13 -11.73 16.72
C PHE A 38 5.30 -10.43 16.61
N PHE A 39 5.75 -9.51 15.75
CA PHE A 39 5.14 -8.19 15.49
C PHE A 39 4.90 -7.30 16.73
N ARG A 40 5.60 -7.55 17.84
CA ARG A 40 5.51 -6.68 19.02
C ARG A 40 6.16 -5.33 18.72
N ASN A 41 5.47 -4.25 19.10
CA ASN A 41 5.89 -2.88 18.80
C ASN A 41 5.56 -1.96 19.99
N HIS A 42 6.56 -1.31 20.58
CA HIS A 42 6.37 -0.52 21.80
C HIS A 42 5.89 0.91 21.52
N TYR A 43 5.90 1.34 20.26
CA TYR A 43 5.39 2.64 19.82
C TYR A 43 3.87 2.65 19.60
N LEU A 44 3.21 1.49 19.55
CA LEU A 44 1.80 1.35 19.19
C LEU A 44 0.93 0.92 20.38
N GLY A 45 0.68 1.80 21.35
CA GLY A 45 -0.25 1.53 22.45
C GLY A 45 0.44 1.03 23.72
N ASN A 46 -0.10 -0.01 24.36
CA ASN A 46 0.48 -0.52 25.61
C ASN A 46 1.82 -1.20 25.33
N ILE A 47 2.89 -0.61 25.87
CA ILE A 47 4.30 -1.00 25.72
C ILE A 47 4.47 -2.54 25.76
N ASP A 48 3.80 -3.24 26.66
CA ASP A 48 4.05 -4.67 26.86
C ASP A 48 3.33 -5.66 25.94
N LYS A 49 2.29 -5.21 25.23
CA LYS A 49 1.37 -6.12 24.52
C LYS A 49 0.95 -5.65 23.13
N ALA A 50 1.26 -4.40 22.80
CA ALA A 50 1.04 -3.80 21.51
C ALA A 50 1.60 -4.66 20.37
N ASN A 51 0.75 -4.94 19.38
CA ASN A 51 1.09 -5.71 18.20
C ASN A 51 0.79 -4.91 16.94
N PHE A 52 1.78 -4.77 16.06
CA PHE A 52 1.63 -4.05 14.80
C PHE A 52 0.49 -4.62 13.94
N LEU A 53 0.28 -5.95 13.95
CA LEU A 53 -0.77 -6.57 13.16
C LEU A 53 -2.19 -6.18 13.58
N ALA A 54 -2.37 -5.72 14.82
CA ALA A 54 -3.65 -5.17 15.31
C ALA A 54 -3.93 -3.78 14.73
N HIS A 55 -2.89 -3.07 14.29
CA HIS A 55 -3.00 -1.78 13.61
C HIS A 55 -3.12 -1.94 12.10
N HIS A 56 -2.19 -2.70 11.50
CA HIS A 56 -2.13 -3.04 10.07
C HIS A 56 -1.84 -4.52 9.89
N PHE A 57 -2.75 -5.25 9.26
CA PHE A 57 -2.56 -6.69 9.00
C PHE A 57 -1.62 -6.88 7.80
N SER A 58 -0.32 -6.86 8.08
CA SER A 58 0.75 -6.84 7.07
C SER A 58 1.84 -7.89 7.32
N PRO A 59 1.50 -9.18 7.43
CA PRO A 59 2.46 -10.24 7.76
C PRO A 59 3.63 -10.38 6.78
N ALA A 60 3.45 -10.03 5.50
CA ALA A 60 4.50 -10.18 4.49
C ALA A 60 5.69 -9.23 4.70
N MET A 61 5.58 -8.19 5.53
CA MET A 61 6.74 -7.33 5.83
C MET A 61 7.91 -8.09 6.48
N LEU A 62 7.66 -9.27 7.07
CA LEU A 62 8.71 -10.13 7.61
C LEU A 62 9.75 -10.55 6.58
N VAL A 63 9.44 -10.47 5.29
CA VAL A 63 10.43 -10.70 4.23
C VAL A 63 11.60 -9.71 4.32
N LEU A 64 11.40 -8.55 4.97
CA LEU A 64 12.44 -7.55 5.23
C LEU A 64 13.28 -7.88 6.47
N ALA A 65 12.83 -8.78 7.35
CA ALA A 65 13.52 -9.09 8.60
C ALA A 65 14.96 -9.59 8.40
N PRO A 66 15.27 -10.48 7.44
CA PRO A 66 16.65 -10.94 7.23
C PRO A 66 17.65 -9.82 6.92
N PHE A 67 17.20 -8.71 6.31
CA PHE A 67 18.07 -7.59 5.97
C PHE A 67 18.52 -6.79 7.19
N LEU A 68 17.85 -6.95 8.34
CA LEU A 68 18.29 -6.36 9.61
C LEU A 68 19.62 -6.94 10.09
N TYR A 69 20.02 -8.13 9.65
CA TYR A 69 21.34 -8.68 9.98
C TYR A 69 22.49 -8.04 9.19
N LEU A 70 22.18 -7.28 8.13
CA LEU A 70 23.21 -6.64 7.29
C LEU A 70 23.76 -5.36 7.88
N SER A 71 23.13 -4.82 8.93
CA SER A 71 23.58 -3.59 9.59
C SER A 71 23.07 -3.57 11.03
N GLU A 72 23.96 -3.27 11.97
CA GLU A 72 23.62 -3.05 13.38
C GLU A 72 22.75 -1.79 13.57
N PHE A 73 22.84 -0.85 12.62
CA PHE A 73 21.96 0.31 12.55
C PHE A 73 20.66 -0.02 11.81
N ARG A 74 19.61 0.76 12.09
CA ARG A 74 18.25 0.62 11.50
C ARG A 74 18.24 0.54 9.96
N LEU A 75 19.35 0.92 9.29
CA LEU A 75 19.60 0.86 7.85
C LEU A 75 19.30 -0.49 7.19
N GLY A 76 19.39 -1.60 7.93
CA GLY A 76 19.04 -2.93 7.40
C GLY A 76 17.64 -2.98 6.79
N PHE A 77 16.68 -2.26 7.36
CA PHE A 77 15.34 -2.14 6.78
C PHE A 77 15.35 -1.43 5.43
N GLY A 78 16.10 -0.32 5.34
CA GLY A 78 16.31 0.41 4.08
C GLY A 78 16.98 -0.45 3.00
N TYR A 79 17.94 -1.30 3.36
CA TYR A 79 18.56 -2.25 2.43
C TYR A 79 17.56 -3.28 1.90
N GLY A 80 16.67 -3.79 2.76
CA GLY A 80 15.57 -4.66 2.33
C GLY A 80 14.66 -3.97 1.30
N LEU A 81 14.23 -2.74 1.58
CA LEU A 81 13.42 -1.98 0.62
C LEU A 81 14.17 -1.73 -0.69
N LEU A 82 15.45 -1.34 -0.63
CA LEU A 82 16.27 -1.12 -1.82
C LEU A 82 16.40 -2.40 -2.66
N PHE A 83 16.63 -3.54 -2.02
CA PHE A 83 16.68 -4.84 -2.68
C PHE A 83 15.40 -5.12 -3.48
N PHE A 84 14.23 -4.94 -2.88
CA PHE A 84 12.96 -5.16 -3.57
C PHE A 84 12.66 -4.12 -4.66
N HIS A 85 13.15 -2.88 -4.52
CA HIS A 85 13.06 -1.88 -5.60
C HIS A 85 13.94 -2.24 -6.80
N LEU A 86 15.18 -2.63 -6.56
CA LEU A 86 16.08 -3.11 -7.62
C LEU A 86 15.49 -4.35 -8.31
N PHE A 87 14.89 -5.25 -7.54
CA PHE A 87 14.26 -6.43 -8.11
C PHE A 87 12.99 -6.09 -8.91
N SER A 88 12.20 -5.11 -8.45
CA SER A 88 11.07 -4.54 -9.20
C SER A 88 11.53 -3.96 -10.54
N PHE A 89 12.66 -3.24 -10.58
CA PHE A 89 13.23 -2.73 -11.82
C PHE A 89 13.60 -3.86 -12.80
N VAL A 90 14.19 -4.95 -12.30
CA VAL A 90 14.48 -6.15 -13.13
C VAL A 90 13.21 -6.80 -13.66
N LEU A 91 12.17 -6.93 -12.83
CA LEU A 91 10.87 -7.46 -13.28
C LEU A 91 10.25 -6.57 -14.35
N PHE A 92 10.27 -5.25 -14.16
CA PHE A 92 9.74 -4.30 -15.14
C PHE A 92 10.49 -4.39 -16.47
N ARG A 93 11.84 -4.48 -16.43
CA ARG A 93 12.65 -4.73 -17.64
C ARG A 93 12.22 -6.00 -18.37
N LYS A 94 11.92 -7.09 -17.64
CA LYS A 94 11.44 -8.35 -18.24
C LYS A 94 10.04 -8.24 -18.81
N ILE A 95 9.16 -7.44 -18.23
CA ILE A 95 7.82 -7.15 -18.78
C ILE A 95 7.94 -6.45 -20.13
N LEU A 96 8.86 -5.48 -20.26
CA LEU A 96 9.08 -4.77 -21.53
C LEU A 96 9.51 -5.68 -22.69
N ASP A 97 10.01 -6.90 -22.42
CA ASP A 97 10.35 -7.87 -23.47
C ASP A 97 9.13 -8.52 -24.13
N PHE A 98 7.94 -8.40 -23.54
CA PHE A 98 6.69 -8.90 -24.12
C PHE A 98 6.04 -7.92 -25.09
N PHE A 99 6.54 -6.69 -25.16
CA PHE A 99 6.01 -5.65 -26.04
C PHE A 99 6.97 -5.42 -27.23
N PRO A 100 6.44 -5.10 -28.42
CA PRO A 100 7.23 -4.87 -29.63
C PRO A 100 7.92 -3.50 -29.62
N LEU A 101 8.74 -3.25 -28.58
CA LEU A 101 9.45 -2.00 -28.35
C LEU A 101 10.90 -2.11 -28.84
N ASN A 102 11.40 -1.07 -29.50
CA ASN A 102 12.81 -0.97 -29.86
C ASN A 102 13.70 -0.66 -28.62
N PRO A 103 15.04 -0.79 -28.71
CA PRO A 103 15.92 -0.57 -27.56
C PRO A 103 15.82 0.84 -26.94
N GLY A 104 15.62 1.88 -27.76
CA GLY A 104 15.47 3.26 -27.30
C GLY A 104 14.17 3.46 -26.51
N GLU A 105 13.07 2.91 -27.00
CA GLU A 105 11.78 2.92 -26.30
C GLU A 105 11.85 2.16 -24.97
N LYS A 106 12.50 0.98 -24.94
CA LYS A 106 12.72 0.24 -23.69
C LYS A 106 13.53 1.07 -22.69
N ALA A 107 14.59 1.73 -23.14
CA ALA A 107 15.40 2.61 -22.29
C ALA A 107 14.57 3.79 -21.73
N LEU A 108 13.72 4.40 -22.56
CA LEU A 108 12.82 5.47 -22.15
C LEU A 108 11.82 5.01 -21.08
N TRP A 109 11.21 3.83 -21.25
CA TRP A 109 10.30 3.27 -20.23
C TRP A 109 11.00 2.98 -18.90
N LEU A 110 12.22 2.44 -18.94
CA LEU A 110 13.03 2.23 -17.73
C LEU A 110 13.37 3.56 -17.06
N PHE A 111 13.69 4.59 -17.86
CA PHE A 111 13.94 5.93 -17.35
C PHE A 111 12.69 6.52 -16.68
N PHE A 112 11.51 6.39 -17.29
CA PHE A 112 10.26 6.82 -16.65
C PHE A 112 9.91 6.05 -15.38
N PHE A 113 10.24 4.77 -15.32
CA PHE A 113 10.09 3.99 -14.09
C PHE A 113 10.97 4.55 -12.96
N LEU A 114 12.22 4.90 -13.25
CA LEU A 114 13.15 5.48 -12.26
C LEU A 114 12.76 6.90 -11.86
N LEU A 115 12.17 7.68 -12.78
CA LEU A 115 11.67 9.03 -12.51
C LEU A 115 10.29 9.05 -11.84
N ASN A 116 9.67 7.90 -11.58
CA ASN A 116 8.37 7.87 -10.95
C ASN A 116 8.47 8.42 -9.52
N LEU A 117 7.97 9.64 -9.33
CA LEU A 117 8.02 10.36 -8.06
C LEU A 117 7.31 9.62 -6.91
N TYR A 118 6.29 8.81 -7.22
CA TYR A 118 5.58 8.02 -6.22
C TYR A 118 6.42 6.84 -5.74
N VAL A 119 7.08 6.12 -6.64
CA VAL A 119 8.04 5.05 -6.30
C VAL A 119 9.20 5.63 -5.49
N TYR A 120 9.75 6.76 -5.94
CA TYR A 120 10.79 7.47 -5.20
C TYR A 120 10.33 7.83 -3.78
N ARG A 121 9.14 8.44 -3.65
CA ARG A 121 8.59 8.86 -2.36
C ARG A 121 8.34 7.68 -1.42
N LEU A 122 7.69 6.61 -1.90
CA LEU A 122 7.45 5.41 -1.10
C LEU A 122 8.77 4.79 -0.60
N PHE A 123 9.79 4.78 -1.45
CA PHE A 123 11.12 4.31 -1.08
C PHE A 123 11.78 5.21 -0.02
N THR A 124 11.85 6.51 -0.26
CA THR A 124 12.54 7.46 0.64
C THR A 124 11.82 7.70 1.96
N SER A 125 10.51 7.44 2.00
CA SER A 125 9.70 7.46 3.23
C SER A 125 9.69 6.11 3.95
N TYR A 126 10.45 5.12 3.46
CA TYR A 126 10.59 3.81 4.08
C TYR A 126 9.26 3.07 4.31
N HIS A 127 8.32 3.20 3.38
CA HIS A 127 7.05 2.47 3.44
C HIS A 127 7.24 1.04 2.95
N TYR A 128 6.88 0.06 3.78
CA TYR A 128 6.92 -1.36 3.38
C TYR A 128 5.88 -1.66 2.30
N GLU A 129 4.86 -0.81 2.13
CA GLU A 129 3.90 -0.87 1.03
C GLU A 129 4.58 -0.80 -0.34
N SER A 130 5.80 -0.27 -0.43
CA SER A 130 6.60 -0.33 -1.65
C SER A 130 6.88 -1.76 -2.15
N LEU A 131 6.79 -2.77 -1.29
CA LEU A 131 6.82 -4.19 -1.69
C LEU A 131 5.67 -4.56 -2.63
N PHE A 132 4.58 -3.79 -2.65
CA PHE A 132 3.48 -3.99 -3.60
C PHE A 132 3.92 -3.76 -5.04
N LEU A 133 4.88 -2.86 -5.29
CA LEU A 133 5.45 -2.68 -6.63
C LEU A 133 6.07 -3.99 -7.13
N PHE A 134 6.87 -4.64 -6.29
CA PHE A 134 7.48 -5.93 -6.59
C PHE A 134 6.42 -6.99 -6.89
N SER A 135 5.39 -7.10 -6.05
CA SER A 135 4.38 -8.14 -6.20
C SER A 135 3.43 -7.88 -7.37
N ALA A 136 3.06 -6.63 -7.64
CA ALA A 136 2.23 -6.24 -8.77
C ALA A 136 2.93 -6.50 -10.11
N LEU A 137 4.23 -6.16 -10.22
CA LEU A 137 5.03 -6.50 -11.41
C LEU A 137 5.18 -8.01 -11.56
N GLY A 138 5.33 -8.74 -10.45
CA GLY A 138 5.31 -10.20 -10.45
C GLY A 138 4.01 -10.80 -10.97
N LEU A 139 2.85 -10.24 -10.57
CA LEU A 139 1.52 -10.61 -11.09
C LEU A 139 1.40 -10.37 -12.59
N ILE A 140 1.83 -9.20 -13.07
CA ILE A 140 1.79 -8.88 -14.51
C ILE A 140 2.69 -9.82 -15.29
N LEU A 141 3.94 -10.01 -14.86
CA LEU A 141 4.90 -10.88 -15.56
C LEU A 141 4.43 -12.35 -15.58
N SER A 142 3.90 -12.85 -14.46
CA SER A 142 3.37 -14.23 -14.39
C SER A 142 2.13 -14.41 -15.25
N HIS A 143 1.27 -13.40 -15.34
CA HIS A 143 0.14 -13.38 -16.27
C HIS A 143 0.60 -13.43 -17.73
N LEU A 144 1.56 -12.58 -18.12
CA LEU A 144 2.10 -12.55 -19.49
C LEU A 144 2.78 -13.87 -19.88
N LYS A 145 3.41 -14.54 -18.92
CA LYS A 145 4.01 -15.87 -19.10
C LYS A 145 3.01 -17.04 -19.03
N ASN A 146 1.73 -16.77 -18.73
CA ASN A 146 0.73 -17.80 -18.40
C ASN A 146 1.21 -18.79 -17.32
N ASN A 147 1.99 -18.31 -16.34
CA ASN A 147 2.50 -19.13 -15.25
C ASN A 147 1.63 -18.98 -14.00
N ASN A 148 0.68 -19.90 -13.84
CA ASN A 148 -0.28 -19.88 -12.74
C ASN A 148 0.38 -20.01 -11.35
N PHE A 149 1.47 -20.76 -11.24
CA PHE A 149 2.17 -20.93 -9.96
C PHE A 149 2.77 -19.60 -9.48
N LEU A 150 3.50 -18.90 -10.36
CA LEU A 150 4.04 -17.57 -10.03
C LEU A 150 2.92 -16.56 -9.79
N PHE A 151 1.83 -16.64 -10.56
CA PHE A 151 0.67 -15.78 -10.35
C PHE A 151 0.06 -15.97 -8.96
N SER A 152 -0.19 -17.21 -8.55
CA SER A 152 -0.69 -17.53 -7.21
C SER A 152 0.28 -17.08 -6.11
N PHE A 153 1.58 -17.27 -6.31
CA PHE A 153 2.60 -16.81 -5.35
C PHE A 153 2.53 -15.29 -5.14
N PHE A 154 2.59 -14.50 -6.23
CA PHE A 154 2.54 -13.04 -6.12
C PHE A 154 1.17 -12.51 -5.66
N PHE A 155 0.09 -13.22 -5.98
CA PHE A 155 -1.25 -12.89 -5.51
C PHE A 155 -1.36 -13.06 -3.99
N LEU A 156 -0.96 -14.22 -3.46
CA LEU A 156 -0.95 -14.48 -2.03
C LEU A 156 0.00 -13.54 -1.29
N PHE A 157 1.19 -13.29 -1.84
CA PHE A 157 2.12 -12.32 -1.28
C PHE A 157 1.49 -10.93 -1.20
N SER A 158 0.80 -10.48 -2.27
CA SER A 158 0.12 -9.17 -2.30
C SER A 158 -0.99 -9.06 -1.25
N LEU A 159 -1.78 -10.12 -1.03
CA LEU A 159 -2.80 -10.12 0.03
C LEU A 159 -2.16 -9.93 1.42
N LEU A 160 -1.04 -10.62 1.67
CA LEU A 160 -0.33 -10.57 2.94
C LEU A 160 0.46 -9.27 3.17
N LEU A 161 0.58 -8.40 2.16
CA LEU A 161 1.27 -7.12 2.30
C LEU A 161 0.48 -6.14 3.15
N LYS A 162 -0.82 -5.95 2.90
CA LYS A 162 -1.68 -5.04 3.66
C LYS A 162 -3.15 -5.36 3.43
N GLU A 163 -3.98 -5.11 4.43
CA GLU A 163 -5.41 -5.43 4.41
C GLU A 163 -6.17 -4.75 3.27
N ASP A 164 -5.85 -3.49 2.95
CA ASP A 164 -6.53 -2.71 1.91
C ASP A 164 -6.07 -3.08 0.49
N ILE A 165 -4.90 -3.71 0.33
CA ILE A 165 -4.40 -4.17 -0.97
C ILE A 165 -5.35 -5.15 -1.65
N SER A 166 -6.10 -5.94 -0.87
CA SER A 166 -7.10 -6.84 -1.44
C SER A 166 -8.19 -6.10 -2.22
N LEU A 167 -8.53 -4.85 -1.87
CA LEU A 167 -9.49 -4.07 -2.68
C LEU A 167 -8.91 -3.71 -4.05
N TYR A 168 -7.61 -3.36 -4.13
CA TYR A 168 -6.95 -3.11 -5.41
C TYR A 168 -6.87 -4.40 -6.25
N LEU A 169 -6.62 -5.55 -5.62
CA LEU A 169 -6.63 -6.85 -6.29
C LEU A 169 -8.03 -7.28 -6.77
N ALA A 170 -9.07 -6.96 -6.00
CA ALA A 170 -10.46 -7.12 -6.43
C ALA A 170 -10.74 -6.29 -7.69
N LEU A 171 -10.27 -5.05 -7.75
CA LEU A 171 -10.41 -4.22 -8.95
C LEU A 171 -9.55 -4.73 -10.11
N PHE A 172 -8.38 -5.31 -9.85
CA PHE A 172 -7.56 -5.99 -10.87
C PHE A 172 -8.31 -7.18 -11.51
N SER A 173 -9.28 -7.79 -10.83
CA SER A 173 -10.11 -8.82 -11.46
C SER A 173 -10.93 -8.29 -12.63
N LEU A 174 -11.29 -7.00 -12.64
CA LEU A 174 -11.99 -6.37 -13.77
C LEU A 174 -11.10 -6.35 -15.02
N TYR A 175 -9.81 -6.06 -14.85
CA TYR A 175 -8.84 -6.18 -15.93
C TYR A 175 -8.78 -7.61 -16.49
N LEU A 176 -8.75 -8.62 -15.61
CA LEU A 176 -8.77 -10.02 -16.03
C LEU A 176 -10.06 -10.42 -16.77
N LEU A 177 -11.20 -9.80 -16.45
CA LEU A 177 -12.45 -9.99 -17.20
C LEU A 177 -12.34 -9.42 -18.62
N PHE A 178 -11.74 -8.24 -18.80
CA PHE A 178 -11.48 -7.66 -20.12
C PHE A 178 -10.55 -8.54 -20.96
N GLU A 179 -9.55 -9.16 -20.33
CA GLU A 179 -8.66 -10.17 -20.94
C GLU A 179 -9.34 -11.53 -21.15
N LYS A 180 -10.66 -11.63 -20.96
CA LYS A 180 -11.47 -12.85 -21.13
C LYS A 180 -11.06 -14.01 -20.20
N LYS A 181 -10.30 -13.77 -19.13
CA LYS A 181 -9.91 -14.78 -18.12
C LYS A 181 -10.94 -14.90 -17.00
N LYS A 182 -12.18 -15.24 -17.35
CA LYS A 182 -13.36 -15.19 -16.45
C LYS A 182 -13.18 -15.95 -15.13
N TYR A 183 -12.68 -17.19 -15.18
CA TYR A 183 -12.52 -18.01 -13.97
C TYR A 183 -11.45 -17.45 -13.03
N THR A 184 -10.31 -17.03 -13.57
CA THR A 184 -9.24 -16.39 -12.78
C THR A 184 -9.73 -15.09 -12.16
N ALA A 185 -10.48 -14.29 -12.92
CA ALA A 185 -11.07 -13.05 -12.43
C ALA A 185 -12.03 -13.31 -11.25
N LEU A 186 -12.97 -14.25 -11.40
CA LEU A 186 -13.91 -14.60 -10.32
C LEU A 186 -13.17 -15.08 -9.07
N LEU A 187 -12.14 -15.92 -9.24
CA LEU A 187 -11.35 -16.42 -8.12
C LEU A 187 -10.58 -15.28 -7.41
N VAL A 188 -9.91 -14.41 -8.16
CA VAL A 188 -9.20 -13.25 -7.61
C VAL A 188 -10.17 -12.34 -6.86
N LEU A 189 -11.35 -12.06 -7.43
CA LEU A 189 -12.39 -11.23 -6.83
C LEU A 189 -12.90 -11.84 -5.52
N SER A 190 -13.30 -13.12 -5.55
CA SER A 190 -13.84 -13.82 -4.39
C SER A 190 -12.82 -13.93 -3.25
N ILE A 191 -11.58 -14.31 -3.55
CA ILE A 191 -10.53 -14.40 -2.52
C ILE A 191 -10.20 -13.02 -1.97
N SER A 192 -10.14 -11.99 -2.81
CA SER A 192 -9.84 -10.64 -2.37
C SER A 192 -10.90 -10.08 -1.43
N PHE A 193 -12.19 -10.26 -1.74
CA PHE A 193 -13.26 -9.86 -0.84
C PHE A 193 -13.29 -10.70 0.44
N PHE A 194 -13.12 -12.02 0.31
CA PHE A 194 -13.05 -12.90 1.47
C PHE A 194 -11.91 -12.48 2.41
N TYR A 195 -10.74 -12.19 1.84
CA TYR A 195 -9.59 -11.70 2.59
C TYR A 195 -9.95 -10.39 3.30
N PHE A 196 -10.39 -9.36 2.56
CA PHE A 196 -10.71 -8.04 3.11
C PHE A 196 -11.66 -8.11 4.32
N PHE A 197 -12.75 -8.86 4.20
CA PHE A 197 -13.80 -8.87 5.22
C PHE A 197 -13.50 -9.80 6.39
N PHE A 198 -12.85 -10.95 6.16
CA PHE A 198 -12.78 -12.00 7.17
C PHE A 198 -11.39 -12.21 7.73
N VAL A 199 -10.33 -12.13 6.91
CA VAL A 199 -8.99 -12.57 7.33
C VAL A 199 -8.37 -11.60 8.36
N PRO A 200 -8.17 -10.30 8.07
CA PRO A 200 -7.68 -9.34 9.07
C PRO A 200 -8.55 -9.35 10.34
N ALA A 201 -9.88 -9.30 10.20
CA ALA A 201 -10.80 -9.27 11.34
C ALA A 201 -10.65 -10.49 12.25
N PHE A 202 -10.49 -11.69 11.67
CA PHE A 202 -10.28 -12.93 12.42
C PHE A 202 -8.98 -12.91 13.22
N PHE A 203 -7.87 -12.45 12.64
CA PHE A 203 -6.58 -12.39 13.33
C PHE A 203 -6.50 -11.24 14.33
N GLN A 204 -6.92 -10.04 13.94
CA GLN A 204 -6.85 -8.84 14.77
C GLN A 204 -7.67 -8.95 16.06
N LYS A 205 -8.83 -9.64 16.03
CA LYS A 205 -9.64 -9.89 17.23
C LYS A 205 -8.89 -10.69 18.32
N ARG A 206 -7.83 -11.41 17.95
CA ARG A 206 -6.99 -12.18 18.89
C ARG A 206 -5.77 -11.42 19.40
N LEU A 207 -5.53 -10.22 18.89
CA LEU A 207 -4.40 -9.37 19.27
C LEU A 207 -4.84 -8.32 20.29
N ASP A 208 -3.88 -7.68 20.95
CA ASP A 208 -4.16 -6.61 21.90
C ASP A 208 -4.77 -5.39 21.18
N PRO A 209 -5.96 -4.91 21.60
CA PRO A 209 -6.66 -3.82 20.93
C PRO A 209 -6.03 -2.44 21.19
N SER A 210 -5.04 -2.31 22.09
CA SER A 210 -4.41 -1.01 22.40
C SER A 210 -3.67 -0.39 21.22
N ALA A 211 -3.28 -1.20 20.23
CA ALA A 211 -2.69 -0.76 18.96
C ALA A 211 -3.74 -0.52 17.85
N SER A 212 -5.00 -0.92 18.08
CA SER A 212 -6.05 -0.79 17.07
C SER A 212 -6.41 0.67 16.83
N VAL A 213 -6.67 1.02 15.56
CA VAL A 213 -7.13 2.35 15.19
C VAL A 213 -8.55 2.29 14.67
N ASN A 214 -9.38 3.20 15.18
CA ASN A 214 -10.76 3.33 14.72
C ASN A 214 -10.78 4.06 13.37
N TRP A 215 -10.60 3.32 12.27
CA TRP A 215 -10.57 3.90 10.94
C TRP A 215 -11.84 4.68 10.56
N LEU A 216 -13.00 4.34 11.14
CA LEU A 216 -14.26 5.10 10.98
C LEU A 216 -14.11 6.56 11.41
N SER A 217 -13.20 6.89 12.33
CA SER A 217 -12.94 8.28 12.70
C SER A 217 -12.52 9.13 11.49
N SER A 218 -11.87 8.50 10.51
CA SER A 218 -11.40 9.16 9.27
C SER A 218 -12.54 9.54 8.33
N TRP A 219 -13.78 9.11 8.60
CA TRP A 219 -14.98 9.51 7.85
C TRP A 219 -16.10 9.95 8.78
N SER A 220 -15.76 10.35 10.01
CA SER A 220 -16.74 10.70 11.04
C SER A 220 -17.63 11.88 10.65
N LYS A 221 -17.19 12.78 9.74
CA LYS A 221 -18.06 13.83 9.16
C LYS A 221 -19.26 13.27 8.37
N TRP A 222 -19.17 12.05 7.88
CA TRP A 222 -20.21 11.41 7.05
C TRP A 222 -21.09 10.46 7.83
N GLY A 223 -20.75 10.09 9.06
CA GLY A 223 -21.57 9.18 9.86
C GLY A 223 -20.74 8.46 10.92
N LYS A 224 -21.44 7.80 11.83
CA LYS A 224 -20.82 7.02 12.92
C LYS A 224 -20.71 5.53 12.56
N THR A 225 -21.41 5.10 11.51
CA THR A 225 -21.41 3.72 11.03
C THR A 225 -21.20 3.67 9.51
N TYR A 226 -20.69 2.55 8.99
CA TYR A 226 -20.51 2.37 7.54
C TYR A 226 -21.80 2.55 6.72
N PRO A 227 -22.97 2.04 7.16
CA PRO A 227 -24.23 2.27 6.45
C PRO A 227 -24.64 3.75 6.41
N GLU A 228 -24.46 4.49 7.51
CA GLU A 228 -24.73 5.93 7.55
C GLU A 228 -23.83 6.70 6.59
N ILE A 229 -22.53 6.38 6.57
CA ILE A 229 -21.55 7.00 5.66
C ILE A 229 -21.96 6.76 4.20
N LEU A 230 -22.29 5.51 3.85
CA LEU A 230 -22.77 5.16 2.51
C LEU A 230 -24.06 5.92 2.13
N LEU A 231 -25.01 6.00 3.06
CA LEU A 231 -26.28 6.68 2.82
C LEU A 231 -26.08 8.20 2.66
N HIS A 232 -25.16 8.81 3.41
CA HIS A 232 -24.76 10.21 3.21
C HIS A 232 -24.04 10.43 1.88
N PHE A 233 -23.18 9.51 1.44
CA PHE A 233 -22.57 9.61 0.11
C PHE A 233 -23.62 9.58 -1.00
N ILE A 234 -24.62 8.71 -0.90
CA ILE A 234 -25.69 8.59 -1.90
C ILE A 234 -26.63 9.80 -1.86
N SER A 235 -26.96 10.29 -0.67
CA SER A 235 -27.95 11.36 -0.49
C SER A 235 -27.40 12.78 -0.70
N GLN A 236 -26.08 12.98 -0.70
CA GLN A 236 -25.46 14.31 -0.79
C GLN A 236 -24.35 14.42 -1.87
N PRO A 237 -24.65 14.13 -3.15
CA PRO A 237 -23.64 14.14 -4.22
C PRO A 237 -23.00 15.51 -4.46
N GLY A 238 -23.72 16.62 -4.19
CA GLY A 238 -23.17 17.98 -4.33
C GLY A 238 -22.03 18.28 -3.35
N ILE A 239 -22.06 17.70 -2.14
CA ILE A 239 -21.02 17.90 -1.13
C ILE A 239 -19.78 17.07 -1.48
N ILE A 240 -19.96 15.89 -2.06
CA ILE A 240 -18.86 15.09 -2.62
C ILE A 240 -18.13 15.87 -3.72
N LEU A 241 -18.89 16.45 -4.66
CA LEU A 241 -18.31 17.22 -5.75
C LEU A 241 -17.55 18.46 -5.25
N ASN A 242 -18.09 19.18 -4.26
CA ASN A 242 -17.38 20.28 -3.61
C ASN A 242 -16.13 19.83 -2.85
N SER A 243 -16.18 18.68 -2.15
CA SER A 243 -14.98 18.09 -1.53
C SER A 243 -13.90 17.81 -2.57
N PHE A 244 -14.27 17.25 -3.72
CA PHE A 244 -13.33 17.00 -4.81
C PHE A 244 -12.70 18.31 -5.35
N LEU A 245 -13.52 19.32 -5.63
CA LEU A 245 -13.05 20.60 -6.15
C LEU A 245 -12.18 21.39 -5.17
N ASN A 246 -12.34 21.18 -3.86
CA ASN A 246 -11.56 21.83 -2.82
C ASN A 246 -10.17 21.19 -2.61
N HIS A 247 -9.96 19.95 -3.04
CA HIS A 247 -8.68 19.25 -2.89
C HIS A 247 -7.82 19.27 -4.18
N LYS A 248 -7.77 20.42 -4.87
CA LYS A 248 -7.01 20.59 -6.13
C LYS A 248 -5.54 20.19 -6.01
N LYS A 249 -4.92 20.44 -4.85
CA LYS A 249 -3.54 20.06 -4.56
C LYS A 249 -3.36 18.54 -4.60
N THR A 250 -4.22 17.79 -3.91
CA THR A 250 -4.19 16.32 -3.89
C THR A 250 -4.52 15.74 -5.28
N ILE A 251 -5.42 16.35 -6.06
CA ILE A 251 -5.65 15.97 -7.47
C ILE A 251 -4.37 16.13 -8.29
N LEU A 252 -3.69 17.28 -8.14
CA LEU A 252 -2.44 17.55 -8.84
C LEU A 252 -1.34 16.57 -8.43
N GLU A 253 -1.13 16.36 -7.13
CA GLU A 253 -0.12 15.43 -6.60
C GLU A 253 -0.38 13.98 -7.03
N LEU A 254 -1.64 13.54 -7.04
CA LEU A 254 -2.00 12.21 -7.55
C LEU A 254 -1.85 12.11 -9.06
N SER A 255 -2.15 13.17 -9.82
CA SER A 255 -1.93 13.21 -11.27
C SER A 255 -0.43 13.16 -11.60
N LEU A 256 0.40 13.82 -10.80
CA LEU A 256 1.86 13.77 -10.91
C LEU A 256 2.41 12.41 -10.45
N GLY A 257 1.83 11.81 -9.40
CA GLY A 257 2.27 10.54 -8.80
C GLY A 257 1.88 9.29 -9.61
N ALA A 258 0.69 9.29 -10.22
CA ALA A 258 0.27 8.25 -11.17
C ALA A 258 1.07 8.31 -12.49
N GLY A 259 1.81 9.41 -12.70
CA GLY A 259 2.57 9.69 -13.91
C GLY A 259 1.67 9.85 -15.14
N PHE A 260 2.27 9.97 -16.33
CA PHE A 260 1.51 10.06 -17.57
C PHE A 260 0.73 8.77 -17.93
N LEU A 261 0.96 7.67 -17.20
CA LEU A 261 0.44 6.34 -17.52
C LEU A 261 -1.09 6.24 -17.49
N PHE A 262 -1.78 6.98 -16.61
CA PHE A 262 -3.25 6.95 -16.56
C PHE A 262 -3.89 7.58 -17.80
N TRP A 263 -3.22 8.53 -18.46
CA TRP A 263 -3.70 9.13 -19.70
C TRP A 263 -3.63 8.18 -20.89
N PHE A 264 -2.71 7.20 -20.85
CA PHE A 264 -2.49 6.26 -21.96
C PHE A 264 -3.27 4.95 -21.82
N TYR A 265 -3.86 4.67 -20.66
CA TYR A 265 -4.65 3.45 -20.45
C TYR A 265 -6.01 3.75 -19.79
N ILE A 266 -6.92 4.29 -20.61
CA ILE A 266 -8.30 4.65 -20.26
C ILE A 266 -9.05 3.56 -19.44
N PRO A 267 -8.88 2.25 -19.66
CA PRO A 267 -9.54 1.23 -18.84
C PRO A 267 -9.14 1.23 -17.36
N SER A 268 -8.02 1.86 -16.98
CA SER A 268 -7.60 2.03 -15.58
C SER A 268 -8.21 3.26 -14.90
N LEU A 269 -8.89 4.14 -15.64
CA LEU A 269 -9.46 5.37 -15.11
C LEU A 269 -10.52 5.12 -14.01
N PRO A 270 -11.43 4.11 -14.11
CA PRO A 270 -12.38 3.83 -13.05
C PRO A 270 -11.72 3.36 -11.75
N LEU A 271 -10.62 2.60 -11.84
CA LEU A 271 -9.81 2.19 -10.69
C LEU A 271 -9.27 3.42 -9.97
N PHE A 272 -8.65 4.32 -10.72
CA PHE A 272 -8.06 5.53 -10.17
C PHE A 272 -9.10 6.45 -9.53
N ILE A 273 -10.23 6.69 -10.21
CA ILE A 273 -11.34 7.50 -9.70
C ILE A 273 -11.90 6.90 -8.40
N GLY A 274 -12.07 5.58 -8.33
CA GLY A 274 -12.58 4.92 -7.11
C GLY A 274 -11.67 5.13 -5.90
N ILE A 275 -10.36 4.97 -6.09
CA ILE A 275 -9.35 5.20 -5.04
C ILE A 275 -9.36 6.66 -4.61
N MET A 276 -9.35 7.57 -5.58
CA MET A 276 -9.42 9.00 -5.35
C MET A 276 -10.64 9.40 -4.50
N LEU A 277 -11.83 8.90 -4.84
CA LEU A 277 -13.05 9.20 -4.12
C LEU A 277 -12.96 8.80 -2.64
N ILE A 278 -12.40 7.64 -2.33
CA ILE A 278 -12.24 7.18 -0.94
C ILE A 278 -11.32 8.14 -0.15
N HIS A 279 -10.24 8.60 -0.76
CA HIS A 279 -9.30 9.53 -0.13
C HIS A 279 -9.87 10.94 0.04
N PHE A 280 -10.51 11.51 -0.98
CA PHE A 280 -11.11 12.85 -0.92
C PHE A 280 -12.25 12.97 0.09
N LEU A 281 -12.94 11.87 0.34
CA LEU A 281 -14.03 11.83 1.31
C LEU A 281 -13.51 11.62 2.73
N SER A 282 -12.24 11.32 2.94
CA SER A 282 -11.70 11.21 4.29
C SER A 282 -11.45 12.58 4.94
N ASP A 283 -11.45 12.62 6.27
CA ASP A 283 -11.00 13.73 7.11
C ASP A 283 -9.49 13.67 7.39
N ARG A 284 -8.82 12.61 6.96
CA ARG A 284 -7.36 12.53 7.07
C ARG A 284 -6.73 13.52 6.10
N TYR A 285 -5.83 14.35 6.63
CA TYR A 285 -4.85 15.05 5.80
C TYR A 285 -3.91 14.01 5.21
N TRP A 286 -4.11 13.68 3.94
CA TRP A 286 -3.19 12.86 3.17
C TRP A 286 -2.05 13.79 2.72
N TYR A 287 -0.91 13.71 3.42
CA TYR A 287 0.34 14.34 3.00
C TYR A 287 0.88 13.63 1.76
#